data_AF-A0A7D9EHC9-F1
#
_entry.id   AF-A0A7D9EHC9-F1
#
_cell.length_a   1.000
_cell.length_b   1.000
_cell.length_c   1.000
_cell.angle_alpha   90.00
_cell.angle_beta   90.00
_cell.angle_gamma   90.00
#
_symmetry.space_group_name_H-M   'P 1'
#
loop_
_entity.id
_entity.type
_entity.pdbx_description
1 polymer ?
#
loop_
_entity_poly.entity_id
_entity_poly.type
_entity_poly.pdbx_seq_one_letter_code
_entity_poly.pdbx_strand_id
1 'polypeptide(L)'
;MTSIRIKAHEHKLSYRNTLKLSATKGHTGWTCDACRRNSKELQQTHSYNCSKCDFDLCKECTQPLKTSKHPHTMVVTDADDIYENGDWGCDNCGTNSSSQGKLPWHCEDGCEFDLCFGCTKSHKSAAHRHLLLKTNPKNSYPSMPGWKCDICSRDFRHENQEKPYECKKCNYDLCQNCMKDTEVQEKVEVQQVQTKMEKDLAITDGAEQVPMVFISYQWDIQDKVLKLKKKLEAKSITCWMDTGKMMGGDDLKKEIDKGIRGCKIVVSCVTKAYSESNACQQEVSLADVLKKPILPVLFESLTWPPEGPMAMPFAPLIYINCEKGLTSANLDTVIETIKSKTK
;
A
#
# COMPACT_ATOMS: atom_id res chain seq x y z
N MET A 1 -6.28 24.99 2.39
CA MET A 1 -6.56 23.89 3.35
C MET A 1 -7.66 23.03 2.77
N THR A 2 -7.34 21.79 2.39
CA THR A 2 -8.31 20.83 1.86
C THR A 2 -9.24 20.40 2.99
N SER A 3 -10.53 20.69 2.85
CA SER A 3 -11.54 20.32 3.83
C SER A 3 -12.69 19.60 3.12
N ILE A 4 -13.16 18.51 3.71
CA ILE A 4 -14.07 17.55 3.08
C ILE A 4 -15.33 17.36 3.93
N ARG A 5 -16.43 17.00 3.28
CA ARG A 5 -17.63 16.44 3.93
C ARG A 5 -17.69 14.96 3.58
N ILE A 6 -18.09 14.15 4.54
CA ILE A 6 -18.18 12.69 4.40
C ILE A 6 -19.43 12.20 5.14
N LYS A 7 -19.90 10.99 4.83
CA LYS A 7 -21.08 10.40 5.48
C LYS A 7 -20.81 9.87 6.89
N ALA A 8 -19.55 9.71 7.28
CA ALA A 8 -19.20 9.21 8.62
C ALA A 8 -19.35 10.27 9.73
N HIS A 9 -19.54 11.54 9.39
CA HIS A 9 -19.57 12.64 10.35
C HIS A 9 -20.21 13.91 9.79
N GLU A 10 -21.09 14.54 10.55
CA GLU A 10 -21.84 15.73 10.14
C GLU A 10 -20.94 16.96 9.85
N HIS A 11 -19.89 17.16 10.66
CA HIS A 11 -19.02 18.32 10.52
C HIS A 11 -17.98 18.17 9.41
N LYS A 12 -17.60 19.30 8.81
CA LYS A 12 -16.52 19.35 7.83
C LYS A 12 -15.18 19.01 8.48
N LEU A 13 -14.47 18.05 7.92
CA LEU A 13 -13.13 17.66 8.36
C LEU A 13 -12.06 18.44 7.60
N SER A 14 -10.98 18.81 8.26
CA SER A 14 -9.83 19.49 7.65
C SER A 14 -8.58 18.63 7.79
N TYR A 15 -7.82 18.50 6.70
CA TYR A 15 -6.55 17.78 6.75
C TYR A 15 -5.48 18.61 7.48
N ARG A 16 -5.03 18.14 8.64
CA ARG A 16 -4.14 18.90 9.55
C ARG A 16 -3.17 17.98 10.29
N ASN A 17 -2.08 18.57 10.80
CA ASN A 17 -1.13 17.86 11.65
C ASN A 17 -1.72 17.65 13.06
N THR A 18 -2.52 16.61 13.19
CA THR A 18 -3.23 16.27 14.42
C THR A 18 -2.29 15.78 15.49
N LEU A 19 -1.16 15.16 15.14
CA LEU A 19 -0.14 14.80 16.11
C LEU A 19 0.39 16.03 16.87
N LYS A 20 0.63 17.14 16.16
CA LYS A 20 1.04 18.41 16.77
C LYS A 20 -0.09 19.02 17.61
N LEU A 21 -1.34 18.93 17.16
CA LEU A 21 -2.51 19.42 17.92
C LEU A 21 -2.72 18.61 19.21
N SER A 22 -2.64 17.28 19.14
CA SER A 22 -2.68 16.37 20.27
C SER A 22 -1.56 16.67 21.27
N ALA A 23 -0.34 16.93 20.79
CA ALA A 23 0.79 17.28 21.66
C ALA A 23 0.54 18.57 22.46
N THR A 24 -0.13 19.57 21.87
CA THR A 24 -0.52 20.79 22.61
C THR A 24 -1.57 20.54 23.70
N LYS A 25 -2.31 19.42 23.61
CA LYS A 25 -3.28 18.96 24.60
C LYS A 25 -2.71 17.90 25.56
N GLY A 26 -1.41 17.62 25.50
CA GLY A 26 -0.75 16.61 26.35
C GLY A 26 -0.89 15.16 25.87
N HIS A 27 -1.39 14.92 24.66
CA HIS A 27 -1.52 13.59 24.07
C HIS A 27 -0.37 13.30 23.09
N THR A 28 0.11 12.06 23.08
CA THR A 28 1.25 11.61 22.25
C THR A 28 0.83 11.10 20.87
N GLY A 29 -0.45 11.18 20.53
CA GLY A 29 -1.01 10.62 19.30
C GLY A 29 -2.46 11.01 19.05
N TRP A 30 -3.01 10.50 17.96
CA TRP A 30 -4.43 10.55 17.62
C TRP A 30 -4.86 9.17 17.13
N THR A 31 -6.16 8.87 17.19
CA THR A 31 -6.72 7.58 16.78
C THR A 31 -7.81 7.82 15.76
N CYS A 32 -7.81 7.04 14.68
CA CYS A 32 -8.88 7.10 13.69
C CYS A 32 -10.18 6.53 14.28
N ASP A 33 -11.26 7.31 14.32
CA ASP A 33 -12.53 6.90 14.90
C ASP A 33 -13.21 5.76 14.15
N ALA A 34 -12.95 5.62 12.86
CA ALA A 34 -13.48 4.55 12.05
C ALA A 34 -12.67 3.25 12.21
N CYS A 35 -11.40 3.24 11.76
CA CYS A 35 -10.61 1.99 11.75
C CYS A 35 -9.89 1.66 13.07
N ARG A 36 -9.99 2.54 14.07
CA ARG A 36 -9.36 2.46 15.41
C ARG A 36 -7.83 2.35 15.44
N ARG A 37 -7.16 2.47 14.28
CA ARG A 37 -5.69 2.55 14.22
C ARG A 37 -5.23 3.90 14.74
N ASN A 38 -4.19 3.88 15.58
CA ASN A 38 -3.56 5.10 16.09
C ASN A 38 -2.51 5.65 15.12
N SER A 39 -2.07 6.88 15.37
CA SER A 39 -1.08 7.60 14.57
C SER A 39 0.26 6.87 14.41
N LYS A 40 0.64 6.07 15.41
CA LYS A 40 1.88 5.27 15.39
C LYS A 40 1.73 4.06 14.45
N GLU A 41 0.62 3.34 14.55
CA GLU A 41 0.28 2.22 13.65
C GLU A 41 0.15 2.68 12.19
N LEU A 42 -0.45 3.85 11.99
CA LEU A 42 -0.63 4.44 10.67
C LEU A 42 0.64 5.08 10.10
N GLN A 43 1.65 5.32 10.95
CA GLN A 43 2.83 6.13 10.62
C GLN A 43 2.44 7.51 10.04
N GLN A 44 1.37 8.10 10.56
CA GLN A 44 0.80 9.35 10.05
C GLN A 44 0.80 10.42 11.13
N THR A 45 1.29 11.61 10.78
CA THR A 45 1.22 12.79 11.65
C THR A 45 -0.05 13.61 11.42
N HIS A 46 -0.71 13.41 10.28
CA HIS A 46 -1.90 14.17 9.86
C HIS A 46 -3.15 13.29 9.82
N SER A 47 -4.27 13.84 10.28
CA SER A 47 -5.61 13.26 10.11
C SER A 47 -6.54 14.26 9.41
N TYR A 48 -7.68 13.76 8.97
CA TYR A 48 -8.86 14.59 8.73
C TYR A 48 -9.56 14.82 10.06
N ASN A 49 -9.25 15.96 10.67
CA ASN A 49 -9.70 16.32 12.01
C ASN A 49 -10.93 17.23 11.95
N CYS A 50 -11.87 17.03 12.86
CA CYS A 50 -12.96 17.96 13.13
C CYS A 50 -12.51 19.04 14.11
N SER A 51 -12.77 20.31 13.78
CA SER A 51 -12.44 21.41 14.69
C SER A 51 -13.48 21.65 15.79
N LYS A 52 -14.64 20.98 15.72
CA LYS A 52 -15.77 21.17 16.64
C LYS A 52 -15.89 20.08 17.69
N CYS A 53 -15.44 18.87 17.41
CA CYS A 53 -15.48 17.72 18.30
C CYS A 53 -14.23 16.86 18.11
N ASP A 54 -14.02 15.90 19.02
CA ASP A 54 -12.93 14.94 18.94
C ASP A 54 -13.28 13.83 17.94
N PHE A 55 -13.19 14.16 16.65
CA PHE A 55 -13.41 13.21 15.57
C PHE A 55 -12.28 13.31 14.55
N ASP A 56 -11.59 12.19 14.35
CA ASP A 56 -10.42 12.05 13.51
C ASP A 56 -10.54 10.87 12.57
N LEU A 57 -10.28 11.09 11.28
CA LEU A 57 -10.14 10.00 10.31
C LEU A 57 -8.76 9.98 9.67
N CYS A 58 -8.22 8.79 9.51
CA CYS A 58 -7.03 8.59 8.69
C CYS A 58 -7.36 8.78 7.21
N LYS A 59 -6.33 9.06 6.40
CA LYS A 59 -6.50 9.30 4.97
C LYS A 59 -7.25 8.17 4.27
N GLU A 60 -6.93 6.91 4.59
CA GLU A 60 -7.58 5.73 4.01
C GLU A 60 -9.09 5.66 4.31
N CYS A 61 -9.52 5.99 5.53
CA CYS A 61 -10.94 5.94 5.92
C CYS A 61 -11.78 7.05 5.27
N THR A 62 -11.14 8.06 4.66
CA THR A 62 -11.84 9.11 3.90
C THR A 62 -11.99 8.78 2.42
N GLN A 63 -11.35 7.71 1.94
CA GLN A 63 -11.39 7.33 0.54
C GLN A 63 -12.43 6.23 0.30
N PRO A 64 -13.12 6.25 -0.85
CA PRO A 64 -14.00 5.16 -1.22
C PRO A 64 -13.23 3.84 -1.38
N LEU A 65 -13.78 2.77 -0.83
CA LEU A 65 -13.22 1.43 -0.84
C LEU A 65 -13.85 0.60 -1.97
N LYS A 66 -12.99 -0.02 -2.79
CA LYS A 66 -13.38 -1.07 -3.75
C LYS A 66 -12.86 -2.40 -3.25
N THR A 67 -13.71 -3.42 -3.23
CA THR A 67 -13.33 -4.77 -2.79
C THR A 67 -13.87 -5.82 -3.76
N SER A 68 -13.29 -7.02 -3.77
CA SER A 68 -13.87 -8.16 -4.48
C SER A 68 -15.06 -8.80 -3.77
N LYS A 69 -15.43 -8.31 -2.58
CA LYS A 69 -16.53 -8.86 -1.75
C LYS A 69 -17.88 -8.30 -2.15
N HIS A 70 -17.90 -7.13 -2.78
CA HIS A 70 -19.11 -6.44 -3.21
C HIS A 70 -18.78 -5.57 -4.43
N PRO A 71 -19.61 -5.58 -5.50
CA PRO A 71 -19.29 -4.90 -6.76
C PRO A 71 -19.34 -3.38 -6.67
N HIS A 72 -20.10 -2.82 -5.73
CA HIS A 72 -20.25 -1.39 -5.55
C HIS A 72 -19.17 -0.78 -4.65
N THR A 73 -19.01 0.52 -4.77
CA THR A 73 -18.06 1.27 -3.96
C THR A 73 -18.62 1.46 -2.55
N MET A 74 -17.75 1.31 -1.55
CA MET A 74 -18.12 1.41 -0.15
C MET A 74 -17.48 2.66 0.47
N VAL A 75 -18.20 3.33 1.36
CA VAL A 75 -17.74 4.53 2.07
C VAL A 75 -18.02 4.37 3.56
N VAL A 76 -17.17 4.96 4.39
CA VAL A 76 -17.43 5.00 5.83
C VAL A 76 -18.64 5.88 6.08
N THR A 77 -19.66 5.32 6.72
CA THR A 77 -20.93 5.99 7.01
C THR A 77 -21.28 5.82 8.48
N ASP A 78 -21.96 6.80 9.07
CA ASP A 78 -22.52 6.63 10.40
C ASP A 78 -23.73 5.70 10.34
N ALA A 79 -23.70 4.60 11.09
CA ALA A 79 -24.80 3.65 11.11
C ALA A 79 -26.10 4.28 11.60
N ASP A 80 -26.05 5.32 12.44
CA ASP A 80 -27.25 6.03 12.90
C ASP A 80 -27.98 6.77 11.74
N ASP A 81 -27.28 7.08 10.64
CA ASP A 81 -27.87 7.72 9.45
C ASP A 81 -28.60 6.73 8.54
N ILE A 82 -28.33 5.43 8.69
CA ILE A 82 -28.86 4.37 7.82
C ILE A 82 -29.87 3.51 8.58
N TYR A 83 -29.56 3.18 9.84
CA TYR A 83 -30.28 2.21 10.65
C TYR A 83 -30.89 2.88 11.88
N GLU A 84 -32.17 2.60 12.15
CA GLU A 84 -32.97 3.25 13.20
C GLU A 84 -32.34 3.15 14.61
N ASN A 85 -31.52 2.13 14.87
CA ASN A 85 -30.79 1.94 16.13
C ASN A 85 -29.25 1.99 15.99
N GLY A 86 -28.73 2.33 14.81
CA GLY A 86 -27.30 2.27 14.52
C GLY A 86 -26.71 0.84 14.52
N ASP A 87 -27.58 -0.17 14.52
CA ASP A 87 -27.19 -1.57 14.54
C ASP A 87 -26.99 -2.08 13.12
N TRP A 88 -25.76 -2.52 12.86
CA TRP A 88 -25.33 -3.05 11.57
C TRP A 88 -24.53 -4.33 11.76
N GLY A 89 -24.49 -5.15 10.71
CA GLY A 89 -23.77 -6.42 10.67
C GLY A 89 -22.86 -6.49 9.46
N CYS A 90 -21.61 -6.90 9.64
CA CYS A 90 -20.69 -7.14 8.53
C CYS A 90 -21.13 -8.38 7.74
N ASP A 91 -21.53 -8.20 6.47
CA ASP A 91 -21.99 -9.29 5.61
C ASP A 91 -20.92 -10.35 5.33
N ASN A 92 -19.63 -9.96 5.41
CA ASN A 92 -18.54 -10.88 5.12
C ASN A 92 -18.18 -11.81 6.29
N CYS A 93 -18.25 -11.36 7.54
CA CYS A 93 -17.82 -12.18 8.70
C CYS A 93 -18.88 -12.34 9.80
N GLY A 94 -19.98 -11.59 9.72
CA GLY A 94 -21.07 -11.62 10.70
C GLY A 94 -20.78 -10.90 12.02
N THR A 95 -19.69 -10.13 12.14
CA THR A 95 -19.48 -9.25 13.31
C THR A 95 -20.42 -8.07 13.26
N ASN A 96 -20.89 -7.58 14.42
CA ASN A 96 -21.86 -6.50 14.51
C ASN A 96 -21.27 -5.20 15.11
N SER A 97 -22.08 -4.14 15.04
CA SER A 97 -21.88 -2.81 15.62
C SER A 97 -21.36 -2.85 17.06
N SER A 98 -21.87 -3.75 17.91
CA SER A 98 -21.47 -3.86 19.32
C SER A 98 -19.97 -4.14 19.49
N SER A 99 -19.37 -4.88 18.56
CA SER A 99 -17.95 -5.24 18.59
C SER A 99 -17.04 -4.36 17.72
N GLN A 100 -17.61 -3.60 16.78
CA GLN A 100 -16.87 -2.83 15.78
C GLN A 100 -17.04 -1.31 15.91
N GLY A 101 -18.02 -0.85 16.68
CA GLY A 101 -18.46 0.54 16.74
C GLY A 101 -19.49 0.89 15.66
N LYS A 102 -19.88 2.17 15.61
CA LYS A 102 -20.97 2.66 14.75
C LYS A 102 -20.60 2.90 13.29
N LEU A 103 -19.33 2.75 12.91
CA LEU A 103 -18.84 3.11 11.57
C LEU A 103 -18.52 1.87 10.74
N PRO A 104 -19.44 1.36 9.90
CA PRO A 104 -19.12 0.39 8.86
C PRO A 104 -18.48 1.05 7.63
N TRP A 105 -17.88 0.24 6.78
CA TRP A 105 -17.90 0.51 5.34
C TRP A 105 -19.29 0.13 4.84
N HIS A 106 -20.07 1.10 4.38
CA HIS A 106 -21.41 0.90 3.82
C HIS A 106 -21.39 1.13 2.32
N CYS A 107 -22.21 0.40 1.57
CA CYS A 107 -22.35 0.59 0.12
C CYS A 107 -22.92 1.97 -0.23
N GLU A 108 -22.31 2.67 -1.19
CA GLU A 108 -22.80 3.99 -1.61
C GLU A 108 -23.98 3.90 -2.59
N ASP A 109 -24.17 2.75 -3.24
CA ASP A 109 -25.15 2.54 -4.32
C ASP A 109 -26.47 1.91 -3.83
N GLY A 110 -26.84 2.17 -2.56
CA GLY A 110 -28.15 1.80 -1.99
C GLY A 110 -28.33 0.32 -1.65
N CYS A 111 -27.26 -0.47 -1.63
CA CYS A 111 -27.30 -1.82 -1.09
C CYS A 111 -27.12 -1.79 0.43
N GLU A 112 -27.78 -2.69 1.16
CA GLU A 112 -27.58 -2.86 2.61
C GLU A 112 -26.27 -3.62 2.96
N PHE A 113 -25.27 -3.58 2.08
CA PHE A 113 -24.04 -4.34 2.26
C PHE A 113 -23.02 -3.55 3.09
N ASP A 114 -22.61 -4.13 4.22
CA ASP A 114 -21.67 -3.58 5.18
C ASP A 114 -20.43 -4.45 5.37
N LEU A 115 -19.27 -3.79 5.50
CA LEU A 115 -18.01 -4.43 5.86
C LEU A 115 -17.40 -3.80 7.11
N CYS A 116 -16.95 -4.66 8.03
CA CYS A 116 -16.10 -4.22 9.13
C CYS A 116 -14.64 -4.00 8.69
N PHE A 117 -13.94 -3.09 9.38
CA PHE A 117 -12.52 -2.80 9.13
C PHE A 117 -11.61 -4.02 9.30
N GLY A 118 -12.00 -5.03 10.08
CA GLY A 118 -11.27 -6.30 10.17
C GLY A 118 -11.35 -7.12 8.88
N CYS A 119 -12.44 -7.01 8.12
CA CYS A 119 -12.61 -7.71 6.85
C CYS A 119 -11.92 -7.02 5.68
N THR A 120 -11.55 -5.75 5.82
CA THR A 120 -10.83 -5.01 4.78
C THR A 120 -9.31 -5.10 4.97
N LYS A 121 -8.84 -5.58 6.14
CA LYS A 121 -7.43 -5.78 6.44
C LYS A 121 -7.00 -7.20 6.01
N SER A 122 -5.88 -7.26 5.29
CA SER A 122 -5.14 -8.52 5.14
C SER A 122 -4.16 -8.63 6.30
N HIS A 123 -4.15 -9.78 6.96
CA HIS A 123 -3.36 -10.00 8.16
C HIS A 123 -2.10 -10.84 7.84
N LYS A 124 -0.94 -10.39 8.34
CA LYS A 124 0.33 -11.13 8.28
C LYS A 124 0.57 -11.80 9.63
N SER A 125 0.82 -13.10 9.62
CA SER A 125 1.18 -13.87 10.81
C SER A 125 2.58 -14.46 10.63
N ALA A 126 3.40 -14.42 11.68
CA ALA A 126 4.70 -15.10 11.70
C ALA A 126 4.56 -16.62 11.61
N ALA A 127 3.40 -17.15 12.00
CA ALA A 127 3.11 -18.58 11.95
C ALA A 127 2.67 -19.06 10.57
N HIS A 128 2.36 -18.14 9.64
CA HIS A 128 1.88 -18.51 8.32
C HIS A 128 2.37 -17.57 7.20
N ARG A 129 2.91 -18.16 6.13
CA ARG A 129 3.58 -17.40 5.04
C ARG A 129 2.61 -16.62 4.14
N HIS A 130 1.36 -17.07 4.01
CA HIS A 130 0.35 -16.39 3.20
C HIS A 130 -0.47 -15.40 4.04
N LEU A 131 -1.10 -14.45 3.36
CA LEU A 131 -2.02 -13.51 4.01
C LEU A 131 -3.27 -14.23 4.49
N LEU A 132 -3.68 -13.88 5.71
CA LEU A 132 -4.90 -14.37 6.32
C LEU A 132 -5.99 -13.32 6.21
N LEU A 133 -7.21 -13.78 5.92
CA LEU A 133 -8.39 -12.95 5.80
C LEU A 133 -9.39 -13.36 6.86
N LYS A 134 -10.02 -12.39 7.53
CA LYS A 134 -11.11 -12.70 8.45
C LYS A 134 -12.35 -13.12 7.64
N THR A 135 -12.85 -14.33 7.88
CA THR A 135 -13.95 -14.94 7.11
C THR A 135 -15.12 -15.36 8.00
N ASN A 136 -16.30 -15.56 7.39
CA ASN A 136 -17.42 -16.20 8.06
C ASN A 136 -17.23 -17.73 8.03
N PRO A 137 -17.12 -18.41 9.19
CA PRO A 137 -16.91 -19.84 9.21
C PRO A 137 -18.08 -20.61 8.60
N LYS A 138 -19.32 -20.08 8.63
CA LYS A 138 -20.46 -20.72 7.96
C LYS A 138 -20.31 -20.76 6.44
N ASN A 139 -19.60 -19.80 5.86
CA ASN A 139 -19.37 -19.76 4.41
C ASN A 139 -18.17 -20.63 4.02
N SER A 140 -17.12 -20.63 4.84
CA SER A 140 -15.92 -21.43 4.58
C SER A 140 -16.10 -22.92 4.89
N TYR A 141 -16.92 -23.24 5.90
CA TYR A 141 -17.08 -24.58 6.44
C TYR A 141 -18.57 -25.00 6.54
N PRO A 142 -19.39 -24.85 5.48
CA PRO A 142 -20.85 -25.03 5.57
C PRO A 142 -21.29 -26.42 6.03
N SER A 143 -20.47 -27.45 5.77
CA SER A 143 -20.77 -28.85 6.09
C SER A 143 -20.13 -29.34 7.40
N MET A 144 -19.37 -28.47 8.09
CA MET A 144 -18.72 -28.83 9.36
C MET A 144 -19.46 -28.19 10.54
N PRO A 145 -19.40 -28.76 11.74
CA PRO A 145 -20.00 -28.16 12.94
C PRO A 145 -19.23 -26.93 13.45
N GLY A 146 -18.06 -26.65 12.87
CA GLY A 146 -17.13 -25.63 13.32
C GLY A 146 -15.82 -25.66 12.55
N TRP A 147 -14.84 -24.92 13.08
CA TRP A 147 -13.48 -24.82 12.56
C TRP A 147 -12.48 -24.92 13.71
N LYS A 148 -11.20 -25.14 13.39
CA LYS A 148 -10.15 -25.35 14.38
C LYS A 148 -8.96 -24.44 14.08
N CYS A 149 -8.38 -23.85 15.12
CA CYS A 149 -7.17 -23.04 14.96
C CYS A 149 -5.94 -23.95 14.80
N ASP A 150 -5.12 -23.72 13.77
CA ASP A 150 -3.95 -24.56 13.46
C ASP A 150 -2.80 -24.43 14.47
N ILE A 151 -2.72 -23.31 15.20
CA ILE A 151 -1.68 -23.14 16.24
C ILE A 151 -2.09 -23.77 17.55
N CYS A 152 -3.20 -23.33 18.13
CA CYS A 152 -3.60 -23.76 19.48
C CYS A 152 -4.50 -25.00 19.47
N SER A 153 -4.91 -25.49 18.31
CA SER A 153 -5.78 -26.65 18.16
C SER A 153 -7.13 -26.54 18.89
N ARG A 154 -7.58 -25.33 19.25
CA ARG A 154 -8.92 -25.12 19.82
C ARG A 154 -9.98 -25.19 18.73
N ASP A 155 -11.08 -25.87 19.04
CA ASP A 155 -12.26 -25.97 18.20
C ASP A 155 -13.27 -24.85 18.51
N PHE A 156 -13.85 -24.28 17.46
CA PHE A 156 -14.81 -23.18 17.52
C PHE A 156 -16.05 -23.53 16.72
N ARG A 157 -17.22 -23.51 17.37
CA ARG A 157 -18.52 -23.70 16.70
C ARG A 157 -18.91 -22.45 15.91
N HIS A 158 -19.77 -22.62 14.91
CA HIS A 158 -20.22 -21.50 14.06
C HIS A 158 -20.97 -20.40 14.82
N GLU A 159 -21.67 -20.78 15.89
CA GLU A 159 -22.43 -19.87 16.76
C GLU A 159 -21.51 -19.01 17.64
N ASN A 160 -20.24 -19.38 17.79
CA ASN A 160 -19.29 -18.61 18.57
C ASN A 160 -19.01 -17.25 17.89
N GLN A 161 -18.75 -16.23 18.70
CA GLN A 161 -18.34 -14.91 18.21
C GLN A 161 -16.95 -14.93 17.55
N GLU A 162 -16.12 -15.92 17.86
CA GLU A 162 -14.79 -16.10 17.27
C GLU A 162 -14.90 -16.47 15.77
N LYS A 163 -14.13 -15.76 14.92
CA LYS A 163 -14.13 -15.94 13.46
C LYS A 163 -12.69 -16.21 12.99
N PRO A 164 -12.47 -17.16 12.07
CA PRO A 164 -11.12 -17.53 11.65
C PRO A 164 -10.47 -16.43 10.83
N TYR A 165 -9.15 -16.32 11.01
CA TYR A 165 -8.23 -15.70 10.06
C TYR A 165 -7.73 -16.80 9.14
N GLU A 166 -8.38 -16.92 7.98
CA GLU A 166 -8.23 -18.05 7.05
C GLU A 166 -7.30 -17.70 5.88
N CYS A 167 -6.42 -18.64 5.54
CA CYS A 167 -5.65 -18.64 4.31
C CYS A 167 -6.41 -19.37 3.20
N LYS A 168 -6.91 -18.63 2.21
CA LYS A 168 -7.60 -19.22 1.04
C LYS A 168 -6.70 -20.05 0.11
N LYS A 169 -5.38 -20.06 0.32
CA LYS A 169 -4.44 -20.86 -0.50
C LYS A 169 -4.17 -22.25 0.08
N CYS A 170 -4.30 -22.43 1.39
CA CYS A 170 -3.92 -23.68 2.04
C CYS A 170 -4.76 -24.03 3.27
N ASN A 171 -5.95 -23.44 3.42
CA ASN A 171 -6.92 -23.70 4.48
C ASN A 171 -6.34 -23.59 5.90
N TYR A 172 -5.38 -22.67 6.08
CA TYR A 172 -4.75 -22.42 7.36
C TYR A 172 -5.55 -21.38 8.15
N ASP A 173 -5.98 -21.72 9.36
CA ASP A 173 -6.86 -20.93 10.20
C ASP A 173 -6.21 -20.53 11.52
N LEU A 174 -6.27 -19.23 11.84
CA LEU A 174 -5.91 -18.72 13.15
C LEU A 174 -7.11 -18.15 13.89
N CYS A 175 -7.21 -18.41 15.18
CA CYS A 175 -8.11 -17.66 16.07
C CYS A 175 -7.54 -16.29 16.42
N GLN A 176 -8.37 -15.37 16.91
CA GLN A 176 -7.97 -14.00 17.20
C GLN A 176 -6.79 -13.91 18.17
N ASN A 177 -6.71 -14.75 19.20
CA ASN A 177 -5.59 -14.74 20.13
C ASN A 177 -4.29 -15.18 19.45
N CYS A 178 -4.30 -16.31 18.76
CA CYS A 178 -3.14 -16.78 18.01
C CYS A 178 -2.73 -15.81 16.91
N MET A 179 -3.69 -15.17 16.24
CA MET A 179 -3.42 -14.13 15.28
C MET A 179 -2.70 -12.95 15.94
N LYS A 180 -3.19 -12.44 17.07
CA LYS A 180 -2.53 -11.34 17.81
C LYS A 180 -1.13 -11.70 18.29
N ASP A 181 -0.95 -12.90 18.84
CA ASP A 181 0.34 -13.37 19.35
C ASP A 181 1.38 -13.54 18.25
N THR A 182 0.93 -13.85 17.04
CA THR A 182 1.79 -14.06 15.87
C THR A 182 1.74 -12.91 14.88
N GLU A 183 1.02 -11.83 15.20
CA GLU A 183 0.83 -10.72 14.29
C GLU A 183 2.17 -10.04 14.05
N VAL A 184 2.62 -10.03 12.79
CA VAL A 184 3.84 -9.33 12.43
C VAL A 184 3.51 -7.85 12.35
N GLN A 185 3.73 -7.14 13.46
CA GLN A 185 3.81 -5.69 13.43
C GLN A 185 5.04 -5.31 12.61
N GLU A 186 4.87 -4.45 11.60
CA GLU A 186 6.00 -3.88 10.86
C GLU A 186 6.81 -2.97 11.80
N LYS A 187 7.69 -3.57 12.61
CA LYS A 187 8.83 -2.88 13.20
C LYS A 187 9.81 -2.65 12.07
N VAL A 188 9.67 -1.51 11.40
CA VAL A 188 10.82 -0.91 10.74
C VAL A 188 11.78 -0.53 11.87
N GLU A 189 12.88 -1.27 12.00
CA GLU A 189 13.99 -0.88 12.86
C GLU A 189 14.48 0.50 12.40
N VAL A 190 14.06 1.53 13.12
CA VAL A 190 14.69 2.84 13.09
C VAL A 190 16.05 2.65 13.75
N GLN A 191 17.09 2.40 12.95
CA GLN A 191 18.45 2.55 13.44
C GLN A 191 18.66 4.02 13.80
N GLN A 192 18.67 4.26 15.11
CA GLN A 192 19.05 5.53 15.72
C GLN A 192 20.51 5.83 15.33
N VAL A 193 20.72 6.87 14.52
CA VAL A 193 21.98 7.61 14.52
C VAL A 193 21.61 9.07 14.76
N GLN A 194 21.67 9.46 16.02
CA GLN A 194 21.50 10.84 16.41
C GLN A 194 22.87 11.53 16.42
N THR A 195 22.88 12.74 15.85
CA THR A 195 23.72 13.91 16.13
C THR A 195 24.79 14.32 15.11
N LYS A 196 24.75 15.64 14.87
CA LYS A 196 25.62 16.54 14.09
C LYS A 196 25.45 16.50 12.58
N MET A 197 24.51 17.31 12.09
CA MET A 197 24.80 18.56 11.37
C MET A 197 23.47 19.23 10.97
N GLU A 198 22.81 19.87 11.94
CA GLU A 198 21.84 20.93 11.66
C GLU A 198 22.54 22.25 11.94
N LYS A 199 23.07 22.86 10.88
CA LYS A 199 23.06 24.31 10.71
C LYS A 199 23.25 24.60 9.23
N ASP A 200 22.35 25.43 8.73
CA ASP A 200 22.39 26.10 7.43
C ASP A 200 21.67 25.38 6.29
N LEU A 201 20.33 25.38 6.32
CA LEU A 201 19.56 26.25 5.42
C LEU A 201 18.07 26.29 5.80
N ALA A 202 17.54 27.50 5.88
CA ALA A 202 16.17 27.81 6.22
C ALA A 202 15.16 27.42 5.12
N ILE A 203 14.06 26.80 5.56
CA ILE A 203 12.67 26.93 5.11
C ILE A 203 12.45 27.51 3.71
N THR A 204 12.02 26.65 2.77
CA THR A 204 10.95 26.95 1.80
C THR A 204 10.06 25.71 1.61
N ASP A 205 8.80 25.96 1.22
CA ASP A 205 7.60 25.13 1.32
C ASP A 205 7.63 23.66 0.85
N GLY A 206 6.74 22.87 1.47
CA GLY A 206 6.52 21.45 1.26
C GLY A 206 5.99 21.06 -0.13
N ALA A 207 6.89 20.56 -0.97
CA ALA A 207 6.56 19.63 -2.05
C ALA A 207 6.89 18.20 -1.62
N GLU A 208 5.93 17.27 -1.72
CA GLU A 208 6.17 15.83 -1.69
C GLU A 208 7.24 15.53 -2.75
N GLN A 209 8.47 15.20 -2.33
CA GLN A 209 9.63 15.05 -3.22
C GLN A 209 9.38 13.87 -4.17
N VAL A 210 8.93 14.20 -5.38
CA VAL A 210 8.67 13.23 -6.43
C VAL A 210 10.02 12.63 -6.86
N PRO A 211 10.14 11.28 -6.92
CA PRO A 211 11.40 10.60 -7.25
C PRO A 211 11.90 11.03 -8.63
N MET A 212 13.19 11.35 -8.73
CA MET A 212 13.82 11.75 -9.98
C MET A 212 13.80 10.61 -11.01
N VAL A 213 14.00 9.38 -10.54
CA VAL A 213 14.14 8.17 -11.37
C VAL A 213 13.07 7.17 -11.01
N PHE A 214 12.35 6.66 -12.01
CA PHE A 214 11.50 5.48 -11.89
C PHE A 214 12.24 4.26 -12.42
N ILE A 215 12.42 3.23 -11.61
CA ILE A 215 13.11 1.99 -12.00
C ILE A 215 12.06 0.92 -12.27
N SER A 216 11.87 0.60 -13.55
CA SER A 216 10.98 -0.46 -14.04
C SER A 216 11.79 -1.75 -14.18
N TYR A 217 11.31 -2.85 -13.60
CA TYR A 217 12.01 -4.14 -13.60
C TYR A 217 11.06 -5.32 -13.36
N GLN A 218 11.51 -6.54 -13.67
CA GLN A 218 10.79 -7.76 -13.31
C GLN A 218 11.26 -8.29 -11.94
N TRP A 219 10.31 -8.74 -11.12
CA TRP A 219 10.53 -9.13 -9.72
C TRP A 219 11.60 -10.22 -9.52
N ASP A 220 11.86 -11.06 -10.53
CA ASP A 220 12.89 -12.10 -10.50
C ASP A 220 14.32 -11.55 -10.31
N ILE A 221 14.57 -10.29 -10.66
CA ILE A 221 15.87 -9.62 -10.49
C ILE A 221 15.89 -8.55 -9.38
N GLN A 222 14.91 -8.56 -8.48
CA GLN A 222 14.76 -7.54 -7.41
C GLN A 222 16.06 -7.29 -6.63
N ASP A 223 16.80 -8.34 -6.26
CA ASP A 223 18.05 -8.20 -5.50
C ASP A 223 19.14 -7.43 -6.27
N LYS A 224 19.21 -7.61 -7.60
CA LYS A 224 20.17 -6.89 -8.45
C LYS A 224 19.76 -5.43 -8.59
N VAL A 225 18.46 -5.17 -8.77
CA VAL A 225 17.90 -3.82 -8.94
C VAL A 225 17.98 -3.02 -7.64
N LEU A 226 17.79 -3.66 -6.48
CA LEU A 226 17.96 -3.02 -5.18
C LEU A 226 19.42 -2.54 -4.97
N LYS A 227 20.41 -3.28 -5.47
CA LYS A 227 21.82 -2.85 -5.46
C LYS A 227 22.05 -1.63 -6.36
N LEU A 228 21.42 -1.60 -7.55
CA LEU A 228 21.45 -0.43 -8.44
C LEU A 228 20.84 0.79 -7.73
N LYS A 229 19.64 0.64 -7.16
CA LYS A 229 18.96 1.70 -6.40
C LYS A 229 19.85 2.27 -5.29
N LYS A 230 20.40 1.42 -4.42
CA LYS A 230 21.29 1.85 -3.32
C LYS A 230 22.48 2.67 -3.82
N LYS A 231 23.07 2.26 -4.94
CA LYS A 231 24.20 2.95 -5.58
C LYS A 231 23.81 4.32 -6.15
N LEU A 232 22.61 4.44 -6.74
CA LEU A 232 22.07 5.72 -7.24
C LEU A 232 21.74 6.67 -6.09
N GLU A 233 21.10 6.17 -5.03
CA GLU A 233 20.75 6.95 -3.84
C GLU A 233 21.99 7.45 -3.09
N ALA A 234 23.06 6.66 -3.04
CA ALA A 234 24.37 7.09 -2.51
C ALA A 234 25.00 8.26 -3.28
N LYS A 235 24.49 8.58 -4.48
CA LYS A 235 24.88 9.73 -5.31
C LYS A 235 23.81 10.82 -5.35
N SER A 236 22.90 10.82 -4.37
CA SER A 236 21.81 11.80 -4.21
C SER A 236 20.77 11.79 -5.34
N ILE A 237 20.61 10.65 -6.03
CA ILE A 237 19.58 10.46 -7.05
C ILE A 237 18.39 9.75 -6.39
N THR A 238 17.26 10.43 -6.29
CA THR A 238 16.03 9.86 -5.69
C THR A 238 15.39 8.86 -6.64
N CYS A 239 15.20 7.63 -6.17
CA CYS A 239 14.72 6.52 -6.99
C CYS A 239 13.43 5.92 -6.44
N TRP A 240 12.49 5.64 -7.33
CA TRP A 240 11.31 4.85 -7.07
C TRP A 240 11.42 3.52 -7.79
N MET A 241 11.02 2.44 -7.14
CA MET A 241 10.88 1.13 -7.75
C MET A 241 9.74 0.42 -7.01
N ASP A 242 9.00 -0.43 -7.71
CA ASP A 242 8.05 -1.31 -7.05
C ASP A 242 8.84 -2.28 -6.17
N THR A 243 8.85 -2.10 -4.86
CA THR A 243 9.58 -2.98 -3.93
C THR A 243 8.72 -4.16 -3.45
N GLY A 244 7.56 -4.38 -4.05
CA GLY A 244 6.60 -5.40 -3.60
C GLY A 244 5.94 -5.04 -2.28
N LYS A 245 5.94 -3.75 -1.90
CA LYS A 245 5.14 -3.26 -0.77
C LYS A 245 3.68 -3.39 -1.18
N MET A 246 3.04 -4.45 -0.67
CA MET A 246 1.67 -4.88 -0.91
C MET A 246 0.67 -3.72 -1.08
N MET A 247 0.52 -3.27 -2.32
CA MET A 247 -0.64 -2.51 -2.79
C MET A 247 -1.48 -3.45 -3.65
N GLY A 248 -2.80 -3.39 -3.50
CA GLY A 248 -3.71 -4.13 -4.38
C GLY A 248 -3.42 -3.79 -5.83
N GLY A 249 -3.68 -4.71 -6.77
CA GLY A 249 -3.28 -4.54 -8.19
C GLY A 249 -3.69 -3.20 -8.81
N ASP A 250 -4.83 -2.63 -8.38
CA ASP A 250 -5.30 -1.32 -8.85
C ASP A 250 -4.59 -0.13 -8.18
N ASP A 251 -4.23 -0.23 -6.90
CA ASP A 251 -3.47 0.81 -6.21
C ASP A 251 -2.00 0.78 -6.61
N LEU A 252 -1.46 -0.41 -6.90
CA LEU A 252 -0.14 -0.57 -7.49
C LEU A 252 -0.08 0.12 -8.87
N LYS A 253 -1.09 -0.09 -9.72
CA LYS A 253 -1.19 0.60 -11.02
C LYS A 253 -1.25 2.12 -10.87
N LYS A 254 -1.98 2.64 -9.87
CA LYS A 254 -2.05 4.10 -9.62
C LYS A 254 -0.72 4.67 -9.15
N GLU A 255 -0.01 3.99 -8.26
CA GLU A 255 1.31 4.45 -7.79
C GLU A 255 2.38 4.32 -8.88
N ILE A 256 2.28 3.30 -9.74
CA ILE A 256 3.10 3.18 -10.95
C ILE A 256 2.82 4.37 -11.90
N ASP A 257 1.55 4.67 -12.21
CA ASP A 257 1.19 5.81 -13.06
C ASP A 257 1.68 7.14 -12.46
N LYS A 258 1.46 7.35 -11.15
CA LYS A 258 1.96 8.53 -10.41
C LYS A 258 3.49 8.59 -10.47
N GLY A 259 4.18 7.47 -10.29
CA GLY A 259 5.63 7.36 -10.33
C GLY A 259 6.20 7.71 -11.71
N ILE A 260 5.63 7.15 -12.78
CA ILE A 260 6.08 7.41 -14.16
C ILE A 260 5.80 8.86 -14.55
N ARG A 261 4.60 9.39 -14.24
CA ARG A 261 4.27 10.81 -14.51
C ARG A 261 5.16 11.77 -13.73
N GLY A 262 5.45 11.43 -12.49
CA GLY A 262 6.23 12.24 -11.59
C GLY A 262 7.74 12.25 -11.88
N CYS A 263 8.28 11.14 -12.37
CA CYS A 263 9.71 11.02 -12.58
C CYS A 263 10.21 11.88 -13.75
N LYS A 264 11.52 12.15 -13.73
CA LYS A 264 12.21 12.81 -14.84
C LYS A 264 12.73 11.81 -15.88
N ILE A 265 13.01 10.56 -15.47
CA ILE A 265 13.52 9.50 -16.34
C ILE A 265 13.05 8.13 -15.84
N VAL A 266 12.73 7.24 -16.77
CA VAL A 266 12.42 5.83 -16.52
C VAL A 266 13.65 4.99 -16.85
N VAL A 267 14.15 4.22 -15.87
CA VAL A 267 15.22 3.24 -16.05
C VAL A 267 14.59 1.86 -16.20
N SER A 268 14.65 1.28 -17.40
CA SER A 268 14.13 -0.05 -17.69
C SER A 268 15.23 -1.09 -17.52
N CYS A 269 15.10 -1.94 -16.49
CA CYS A 269 16.01 -3.05 -16.25
C CYS A 269 15.60 -4.26 -17.10
N VAL A 270 16.17 -4.35 -18.29
CA VAL A 270 15.73 -5.27 -19.35
C VAL A 270 16.35 -6.65 -19.15
N THR A 271 15.47 -7.65 -19.12
CA THR A 271 15.73 -9.09 -19.23
C THR A 271 14.73 -9.69 -20.21
N LYS A 272 14.86 -10.99 -20.52
CA LYS A 272 13.85 -11.69 -21.31
C LYS A 272 12.48 -11.69 -20.61
N ALA A 273 12.45 -12.05 -19.33
CA ALA A 273 11.23 -12.07 -18.51
C ALA A 273 10.60 -10.67 -18.34
N TYR A 274 11.40 -9.61 -18.35
CA TYR A 274 10.90 -8.22 -18.37
C TYR A 274 10.18 -7.90 -19.68
N SER A 275 10.76 -8.31 -20.82
CA SER A 275 10.20 -8.04 -22.15
C SER A 275 8.89 -8.79 -22.39
N GLU A 276 8.73 -9.97 -21.79
CA GLU A 276 7.52 -10.81 -21.88
C GLU A 276 6.42 -10.40 -20.86
N SER A 277 6.73 -9.57 -19.87
CA SER A 277 5.79 -9.15 -18.83
C SER A 277 4.82 -8.09 -19.32
N ASN A 278 3.53 -8.39 -19.35
CA ASN A 278 2.48 -7.43 -19.73
C ASN A 278 2.50 -6.17 -18.85
N ALA A 279 2.81 -6.28 -17.55
CA ALA A 279 2.89 -5.13 -16.66
C ALA A 279 4.05 -4.19 -17.06
N CYS A 280 5.25 -4.74 -17.28
CA CYS A 280 6.40 -3.96 -17.71
C CYS A 280 6.19 -3.34 -19.10
N GLN A 281 5.52 -4.05 -20.01
CA GLN A 281 5.15 -3.53 -21.33
C GLN A 281 4.24 -2.30 -21.22
N GLN A 282 3.26 -2.34 -20.31
CA GLN A 282 2.36 -1.21 -20.05
C GLN A 282 3.11 0.00 -19.46
N GLU A 283 4.07 -0.22 -18.56
CA GLU A 283 4.91 0.85 -18.00
C GLU A 283 5.76 1.56 -19.06
N VAL A 284 6.43 0.79 -19.92
CA VAL A 284 7.23 1.34 -21.03
C VAL A 284 6.35 2.09 -22.03
N SER A 285 5.17 1.54 -22.36
CA SER A 285 4.21 2.20 -23.23
C SER A 285 3.72 3.53 -22.65
N LEU A 286 3.41 3.57 -21.35
CA LEU A 286 3.02 4.80 -20.67
C LEU A 286 4.15 5.83 -20.67
N ALA A 287 5.40 5.42 -20.43
CA ALA A 287 6.56 6.30 -20.49
C ALA A 287 6.74 6.92 -21.88
N ASP A 288 6.60 6.14 -22.95
CA ASP A 288 6.69 6.62 -24.33
C ASP A 288 5.54 7.58 -24.70
N VAL A 289 4.31 7.25 -24.30
CA VAL A 289 3.14 8.13 -24.50
C VAL A 289 3.34 9.48 -23.80
N LEU A 290 3.88 9.46 -22.57
CA LEU A 290 4.18 10.67 -21.81
C LEU A 290 5.48 11.36 -22.23
N LYS A 291 6.17 10.83 -23.25
CA LYS A 291 7.48 11.32 -23.73
C LYS A 291 8.51 11.46 -22.61
N LYS A 292 8.44 10.57 -21.62
CA LYS A 292 9.44 10.47 -20.57
C LYS A 292 10.71 9.84 -21.18
N PRO A 293 11.90 10.41 -20.91
CA PRO A 293 13.15 9.75 -21.27
C PRO A 293 13.20 8.33 -20.70
N ILE A 294 13.56 7.36 -21.53
CA ILE A 294 13.75 5.97 -21.12
C ILE A 294 15.23 5.63 -21.26
N LEU A 295 15.81 5.05 -20.21
CA LEU A 295 17.17 4.51 -20.18
C LEU A 295 17.11 2.99 -20.00
N PRO A 296 17.34 2.21 -21.07
CA PRO A 296 17.44 0.77 -20.95
C PRO A 296 18.77 0.35 -20.30
N VAL A 297 18.68 -0.51 -19.29
CA VAL A 297 19.83 -1.14 -18.62
C VAL A 297 19.68 -2.65 -18.74
N LEU A 298 20.60 -3.28 -19.45
CA LEU A 298 20.51 -4.67 -19.84
C LEU A 298 21.09 -5.59 -18.76
N PHE A 299 20.29 -6.45 -18.16
CA PHE A 299 20.72 -7.39 -17.10
C PHE A 299 20.87 -8.85 -17.58
N GLU A 300 20.50 -9.12 -18.82
CA GLU A 300 20.59 -10.43 -19.49
C GLU A 300 20.91 -10.21 -20.97
N SER A 301 21.69 -11.09 -21.61
CA SER A 301 21.98 -10.99 -23.04
C SER A 301 20.71 -11.26 -23.87
N LEU A 302 20.40 -10.35 -24.79
CA LEU A 302 19.27 -10.48 -25.72
C LEU A 302 19.54 -9.71 -27.01
N THR A 303 18.82 -10.08 -28.07
CA THR A 303 18.79 -9.36 -29.35
C THR A 303 18.14 -7.99 -29.15
N TRP A 304 18.81 -6.93 -29.58
CA TRP A 304 18.32 -5.56 -29.40
C TRP A 304 17.80 -4.97 -30.72
N PRO A 305 16.61 -4.31 -30.72
CA PRO A 305 15.67 -4.24 -29.59
C PRO A 305 14.97 -5.59 -29.33
N PRO A 306 14.48 -5.84 -28.10
CA PRO A 306 13.75 -7.07 -27.79
C PRO A 306 12.51 -7.22 -28.68
N GLU A 307 12.19 -8.44 -29.10
CA GLU A 307 10.98 -8.73 -29.85
C GLU A 307 9.70 -8.44 -29.03
N GLY A 308 8.66 -7.96 -29.71
CA GLY A 308 7.36 -7.70 -29.10
C GLY A 308 7.06 -6.21 -28.86
N PRO A 309 6.10 -5.88 -27.97
CA PRO A 309 5.56 -4.52 -27.83
C PRO A 309 6.58 -3.46 -27.40
N MET A 310 7.69 -3.85 -26.78
CA MET A 310 8.76 -2.93 -26.37
C MET A 310 9.74 -2.59 -27.51
N ALA A 311 9.68 -3.30 -28.65
CA ALA A 311 10.63 -3.11 -29.75
C ALA A 311 10.64 -1.67 -30.27
N MET A 312 9.45 -1.11 -30.48
CA MET A 312 9.29 0.23 -31.07
C MET A 312 9.79 1.36 -30.15
N PRO A 313 9.42 1.40 -28.85
CA PRO A 313 9.98 2.38 -27.91
C PRO A 313 11.50 2.25 -27.72
N PHE A 314 12.06 1.04 -27.83
CA PHE A 314 13.47 0.78 -27.54
C PHE A 314 14.39 0.88 -28.75
N ALA A 315 13.89 0.67 -29.97
CA ALA A 315 14.67 0.75 -31.20
C ALA A 315 15.53 2.02 -31.34
N PRO A 316 15.06 3.24 -30.99
CA PRO A 316 15.87 4.44 -31.11
C PRO A 316 16.80 4.69 -29.91
N LEU A 317 16.79 3.85 -28.87
CA LEU A 317 17.50 4.08 -27.61
C LEU A 317 18.84 3.34 -27.57
N ILE A 318 19.81 3.96 -26.88
CA ILE A 318 21.08 3.33 -26.51
C ILE A 318 20.91 2.72 -25.11
N TYR A 319 21.32 1.46 -24.95
CA TYR A 319 21.26 0.74 -23.68
C TYR A 319 22.63 0.67 -23.00
N ILE A 320 22.62 0.46 -21.68
CA ILE A 320 23.83 0.21 -20.89
C ILE A 320 23.89 -1.27 -20.51
N ASN A 321 25.00 -1.96 -20.82
CA ASN A 321 25.16 -3.38 -20.55
C ASN A 321 25.64 -3.66 -19.10
N CYS A 322 24.83 -4.40 -18.36
CA CYS A 322 25.05 -4.89 -16.99
C CYS A 322 24.88 -6.42 -16.86
N GLU A 323 24.97 -7.17 -17.97
CA GLU A 323 24.81 -8.64 -18.01
C GLU A 323 25.78 -9.35 -17.03
N LYS A 324 27.03 -8.90 -16.99
CA LYS A 324 28.07 -9.42 -16.08
C LYS A 324 28.01 -8.81 -14.67
N GLY A 325 26.96 -8.07 -14.36
CA GLY A 325 26.74 -7.38 -13.09
C GLY A 325 27.05 -5.88 -13.10
N LEU A 326 26.82 -5.24 -11.95
CA LEU A 326 27.00 -3.79 -11.75
C LEU A 326 28.47 -3.46 -11.42
N THR A 327 29.27 -3.19 -12.43
CA THR A 327 30.65 -2.69 -12.30
C THR A 327 30.65 -1.21 -11.92
N SER A 328 31.81 -0.62 -11.64
CA SER A 328 31.92 0.83 -11.44
C SER A 328 31.66 1.58 -12.75
N ALA A 329 32.28 1.15 -13.85
CA ALA A 329 32.19 1.80 -15.15
C ALA A 329 30.74 1.90 -15.67
N ASN A 330 30.00 0.79 -15.69
CA ASN A 330 28.61 0.83 -16.18
C ASN A 330 27.69 1.64 -15.26
N LEU A 331 27.90 1.60 -13.95
CA LEU A 331 27.17 2.40 -12.98
C LEU A 331 27.42 3.90 -13.17
N ASP A 332 28.67 4.30 -13.40
CA ASP A 332 29.03 5.69 -13.64
C ASP A 332 28.35 6.18 -14.94
N THR A 333 28.33 5.37 -15.99
CA THR A 333 27.57 5.68 -17.22
C THR A 333 26.07 5.84 -16.96
N VAL A 334 25.46 4.98 -16.12
CA VAL A 334 24.05 5.12 -15.72
C VAL A 334 23.82 6.45 -15.01
N ILE A 335 24.67 6.78 -14.05
CA ILE A 335 24.58 8.02 -13.26
C ILE A 335 24.74 9.26 -14.15
N GLU A 336 25.74 9.28 -15.02
CA GLU A 336 25.99 10.37 -15.96
C GLU A 336 24.83 10.57 -16.92
N THR A 337 24.30 9.47 -17.47
CA THR A 337 23.14 9.51 -18.37
C THR A 337 21.91 10.07 -17.65
N ILE A 338 21.61 9.58 -16.44
CA ILE A 338 20.52 10.11 -15.62
C ILE A 338 20.72 11.61 -15.36
N LYS A 339 21.91 12.04 -14.93
CA LYS A 339 22.19 13.46 -14.68
C LYS A 339 22.05 14.31 -15.94
N SER A 340 22.46 13.81 -17.10
CA SER A 340 22.35 14.52 -18.38
C SER A 340 20.90 14.74 -18.82
N LYS A 341 20.00 13.81 -18.47
CA LYS A 341 18.58 13.82 -18.87
C LYS A 341 17.66 14.45 -17.81
N THR A 342 18.18 14.75 -16.63
CA THR A 342 17.40 15.28 -15.49
C THR A 342 17.79 16.71 -15.07
N LYS A 343 18.89 17.25 -15.61
CA LYS A 343 19.18 18.69 -15.66
C LYS A 343 18.18 19.37 -16.58
#